data_AF-A0A318IFG2-F1
#
_entry.id   AF-A0A318IFG2-F1
#
_cell.length_a   1.000
_cell.length_b   1.000
_cell.length_c   1.000
_cell.angle_alpha   90.00
_cell.angle_beta   90.00
_cell.angle_gamma   90.00
#
_symmetry.space_group_name_H-M   'P 1'
#
loop_
_entity.id
_entity.type
_entity.pdbx_description
1 polymer ?
#
loop_
_entity_poly.entity_id
_entity_poly.type
_entity_poly.pdbx_seq_one_letter_code
_entity_poly.pdbx_strand_id
1 'polypeptide(L)'
;MNKQHKSHRPSLINMHKIMAIAVCWILVQFLLYVNEYSNVSNLIELKKLSGTYKFWPGFFNSLHIHTLSGIVGGIILVTDMPYKNKQRLLKYGVLGYGLLFVISYLILFSLIFIILNTYNLFLWDIDKAFFQTLNTLSHKIMAPSFFVSIILWGILVSVTQFMFNINEILGKGILWRFILGHFNSPKEEERIFMFLDLKGATTIAEKMESKLFFEMLKEVYYDISTPILESDGEIYQYVGDEVVITWPIEKGLKNNNCLMSFFRIEKKIQEKKLKYLKKYGVVPSFKAGIHLGKATVGEIGVIKKEIVYSGDVLNTTSRVQDLCNYFDVKILISNTLLQLLQIRGKYINIPIGEISLRGKENKIALSTIAQL
;
A
#
# COMPACT_ATOMS: atom_id res chain seq x y z
N MET A 1 17.29 -20.07 -22.43
CA MET A 1 16.59 -20.14 -21.13
C MET A 1 17.49 -19.52 -20.07
N ASN A 2 17.19 -18.30 -19.61
CA ASN A 2 17.74 -17.78 -18.37
C ASN A 2 16.79 -16.71 -17.82
N LYS A 3 15.84 -17.13 -16.97
CA LYS A 3 15.01 -16.21 -16.20
C LYS A 3 15.91 -15.63 -15.11
N GLN A 4 16.43 -14.43 -15.31
CA GLN A 4 16.96 -13.64 -14.21
C GLN A 4 15.79 -13.33 -13.25
N HIS A 5 15.66 -14.15 -12.22
CA HIS A 5 14.97 -13.80 -10.99
C HIS A 5 15.72 -12.62 -10.37
N LYS A 6 15.38 -11.39 -10.77
CA LYS A 6 15.76 -10.19 -10.02
C LYS A 6 15.12 -10.31 -8.64
N SER A 7 15.94 -10.61 -7.64
CA SER A 7 15.56 -10.54 -6.23
C SER A 7 15.00 -9.14 -5.97
N HIS A 8 13.69 -9.08 -5.69
CA HIS A 8 13.02 -7.85 -5.33
C HIS A 8 13.47 -7.51 -3.91
N ARG A 9 14.50 -6.67 -3.77
CA ARG A 9 14.75 -5.99 -2.50
C ARG A 9 13.45 -5.28 -2.10
N PRO A 10 12.97 -5.42 -0.85
CA PRO A 10 11.81 -4.67 -0.40
C PRO A 10 12.08 -3.18 -0.63
N SER A 11 11.16 -2.50 -1.29
CA SER A 11 11.26 -1.05 -1.49
C SER A 11 11.36 -0.35 -0.12
N LEU A 12 11.97 0.84 -0.06
CA LEU A 12 12.02 1.65 1.18
C LEU A 12 10.64 1.83 1.83
N ILE A 13 9.57 1.86 1.02
CA ILE A 13 8.17 1.94 1.44
C ILE A 13 7.76 0.66 2.20
N ASN A 14 8.21 -0.50 1.76
CA ASN A 14 7.92 -1.77 2.42
C ASN A 14 8.61 -1.86 3.79
N MET A 15 9.81 -1.28 3.94
CA MET A 15 10.53 -1.30 5.22
C MET A 15 9.81 -0.48 6.31
N HIS A 16 9.30 0.70 5.98
CA HIS A 16 8.53 1.52 6.93
C HIS A 16 7.24 0.83 7.38
N LYS A 17 6.54 0.13 6.47
CA LYS A 17 5.36 -0.67 6.81
C LYS A 17 5.70 -1.81 7.76
N ILE A 18 6.78 -2.55 7.49
CA ILE A 18 7.24 -3.64 8.35
C ILE A 18 7.56 -3.12 9.76
N MET A 19 8.27 -1.99 9.85
CA MET A 19 8.59 -1.36 11.13
C MET A 19 7.33 -0.93 11.88
N ALA A 20 6.35 -0.31 11.20
CA ALA A 20 5.09 0.09 11.82
C ALA A 20 4.32 -1.11 12.39
N ILE A 21 4.24 -2.23 11.63
CA ILE A 21 3.61 -3.47 12.12
C ILE A 21 4.33 -3.98 13.36
N ALA A 22 5.66 -4.07 13.30
CA ALA A 22 6.45 -4.57 14.42
C ALA A 22 6.23 -3.72 15.69
N VAL A 23 6.22 -2.39 15.57
CA VAL A 23 5.94 -1.48 16.69
C VAL A 23 4.52 -1.68 17.23
N CYS A 24 3.50 -1.76 16.36
CA CYS A 24 2.12 -2.00 16.79
C CYS A 24 1.97 -3.34 17.53
N TRP A 25 2.59 -4.41 17.02
CA TRP A 25 2.52 -5.73 17.62
C TRP A 25 3.26 -5.77 18.97
N ILE A 26 4.40 -5.07 19.09
CA ILE A 26 5.10 -4.91 20.37
C ILE A 26 4.23 -4.20 21.40
N LEU A 27 3.50 -3.15 21.00
CA LEU A 27 2.59 -2.43 21.91
C LEU A 27 1.42 -3.30 22.37
N VAL A 28 0.78 -4.03 21.46
CA VAL A 28 -0.28 -4.99 21.81
C VAL A 28 0.26 -6.06 22.75
N GLN A 29 1.46 -6.57 22.48
CA GLN A 29 2.09 -7.57 23.32
C GLN A 29 2.43 -7.04 24.71
N PHE A 30 2.91 -5.79 24.80
CA PHE A 30 3.16 -5.15 26.09
C PHE A 30 1.90 -5.17 26.96
N LEU A 31 0.75 -4.80 26.39
CA LEU A 31 -0.53 -4.82 27.10
C LEU A 31 -0.94 -6.24 27.52
N LEU A 32 -0.77 -7.23 26.63
CA LEU A 32 -1.05 -8.64 26.94
C LEU A 32 -0.15 -9.15 28.06
N TYR A 33 1.14 -8.80 28.05
CA TYR A 33 2.10 -9.19 29.08
C TYR A 33 1.78 -8.55 30.44
N VAL A 34 1.41 -7.27 30.47
CA VAL A 34 0.98 -6.60 31.70
C VAL A 34 -0.24 -7.30 32.29
N ASN A 35 -1.21 -7.69 31.46
CA ASN A 35 -2.39 -8.44 31.89
C ASN A 35 -2.02 -9.85 32.39
N GLU A 36 -1.13 -10.57 31.69
CA GLU A 36 -0.62 -11.87 32.14
C GLU A 36 0.07 -11.75 33.50
N TYR A 37 0.96 -10.76 33.66
CA TYR A 37 1.67 -10.49 34.90
C TYR A 37 0.73 -10.20 36.06
N SER A 38 -0.28 -9.36 35.84
CA SER A 38 -1.30 -9.06 36.85
C SER A 38 -2.04 -10.34 37.28
N ASN A 39 -2.48 -11.16 36.32
CA ASN A 39 -3.20 -12.40 36.61
C ASN A 39 -2.35 -13.42 37.37
N VAL A 40 -1.10 -13.64 36.94
CA VAL A 40 -0.17 -14.56 37.60
C VAL A 40 0.17 -14.07 39.02
N SER A 41 0.43 -12.76 39.18
CA SER A 41 0.75 -12.19 40.48
C SER A 41 -0.42 -12.30 41.46
N ASN A 42 -1.65 -12.02 41.02
CA ASN A 42 -2.85 -12.19 41.82
C ASN A 42 -3.04 -13.66 42.25
N LEU A 43 -2.77 -14.63 41.37
CA LEU A 43 -2.88 -16.05 41.70
C LEU A 43 -1.81 -16.52 42.70
N ILE A 44 -0.60 -15.95 42.64
CA ILE A 44 0.46 -16.18 43.64
C ILE A 44 0.04 -15.60 44.99
N GLU A 45 -0.51 -14.38 45.01
CA GLU A 45 -1.00 -13.73 46.23
C GLU A 45 -2.15 -14.54 46.88
N LEU A 46 -3.06 -15.07 46.06
CA LEU A 46 -4.11 -15.99 46.49
C LEU A 46 -3.61 -17.40 46.88
N LYS A 47 -2.30 -17.64 46.88
CA LYS A 47 -1.65 -18.93 47.17
C LYS A 47 -2.14 -20.09 46.28
N LYS A 48 -2.71 -19.79 45.11
CA LYS A 48 -3.11 -20.78 44.10
C LYS A 48 -1.93 -21.21 43.22
N LEU A 49 -0.86 -20.41 43.18
CA LEU A 49 0.40 -20.71 42.51
C LEU A 49 1.57 -20.52 43.48
N SER A 50 2.60 -21.36 43.36
CA SER A 50 3.85 -21.26 44.12
C SER A 50 4.95 -20.60 43.28
N GLY A 51 5.76 -19.73 43.89
CA GLY A 51 6.97 -19.17 43.29
C GLY A 51 6.95 -17.63 43.20
N THR A 52 7.96 -17.07 42.52
CA THR A 52 8.07 -15.62 42.29
C THR A 52 8.02 -15.33 40.80
N TYR A 53 7.05 -14.52 40.37
CA TYR A 53 6.98 -14.00 39.00
C TYR A 53 7.51 -12.57 38.97
N LYS A 54 8.73 -12.38 38.46
CA LYS A 54 9.37 -11.06 38.40
C LYS A 54 9.04 -10.39 37.06
N PHE A 55 8.55 -9.15 37.14
CA PHE A 55 8.12 -8.39 35.96
C PHE A 55 9.24 -8.19 34.94
N TRP A 56 10.36 -7.57 35.34
CA TRP A 56 11.40 -7.16 34.39
C TRP A 56 12.05 -8.30 33.59
N PRO A 57 12.49 -9.41 34.21
CA PRO A 57 13.08 -10.52 33.45
C PRO A 57 12.08 -11.17 32.49
N GLY A 58 10.83 -11.37 32.92
CA GLY A 58 9.79 -11.93 32.07
C GLY A 58 9.43 -10.97 30.92
N PHE A 59 9.36 -9.68 31.21
CA PHE A 59 9.09 -8.64 30.22
C PHE A 59 10.16 -8.64 29.12
N PHE A 60 11.44 -8.57 29.46
CA PHE A 60 12.52 -8.56 28.47
C PHE A 60 12.55 -9.84 27.64
N ASN A 61 12.34 -11.01 28.25
CA ASN A 61 12.24 -12.27 27.51
C ASN A 61 11.07 -12.26 26.52
N SER A 62 9.90 -11.77 26.96
CA SER A 62 8.75 -11.63 26.07
C SER A 62 9.04 -10.65 24.94
N LEU A 63 9.68 -9.51 25.22
CA LEU A 63 9.95 -8.46 24.23
C LEU A 63 10.81 -8.98 23.08
N HIS A 64 11.85 -9.76 23.36
CA HIS A 64 12.72 -10.33 22.32
C HIS A 64 11.97 -11.27 21.36
N ILE A 65 11.20 -12.21 21.90
CA ILE A 65 10.44 -13.19 21.10
C ILE A 65 9.45 -12.46 20.19
N HIS A 66 8.70 -11.51 20.75
CA HIS A 66 7.63 -10.84 20.02
C HIS A 66 8.14 -9.78 19.04
N THR A 67 9.29 -9.15 19.30
CA THR A 67 9.96 -8.28 18.32
C THR A 67 10.35 -9.09 17.09
N LEU A 68 10.93 -10.28 17.28
CA LEU A 68 11.29 -11.17 16.18
C LEU A 68 10.05 -11.63 15.41
N SER A 69 9.00 -12.05 16.12
CA SER A 69 7.71 -12.43 15.50
C SER A 69 7.08 -11.27 14.72
N GLY A 70 7.14 -10.04 15.23
CA GLY A 70 6.64 -8.83 14.56
C GLY A 70 7.39 -8.49 13.28
N ILE A 71 8.72 -8.64 13.28
CA ILE A 71 9.54 -8.44 12.08
C ILE A 71 9.23 -9.52 11.04
N VAL A 72 9.22 -10.80 11.45
CA VAL A 72 8.94 -11.92 10.54
C VAL A 72 7.51 -11.83 9.99
N GLY A 73 6.52 -11.59 10.84
CA GLY A 73 5.13 -11.38 10.45
C GLY A 73 4.97 -10.18 9.51
N GLY A 74 5.62 -9.07 9.82
CA GLY A 74 5.64 -7.89 8.96
C GLY A 74 6.23 -8.18 7.58
N ILE A 75 7.34 -8.91 7.49
CA ILE A 75 7.93 -9.32 6.21
C ILE A 75 6.94 -10.18 5.42
N ILE A 76 6.30 -11.17 6.04
CA ILE A 76 5.33 -12.04 5.37
C ILE A 76 4.12 -11.24 4.84
N LEU A 77 3.61 -10.29 5.63
CA LEU A 77 2.44 -9.48 5.25
C LEU A 77 2.75 -8.43 4.18
N VAL A 78 3.96 -7.84 4.22
CA VAL A 78 4.33 -6.70 3.37
C VAL A 78 5.08 -7.13 2.11
N THR A 79 5.72 -8.30 2.08
CA THR A 79 6.42 -8.75 0.88
C THR A 79 5.47 -8.80 -0.30
N ASP A 80 5.86 -8.11 -1.37
CA ASP A 80 5.07 -7.96 -2.58
C ASP A 80 4.90 -9.34 -3.24
N MET A 81 3.85 -10.06 -2.84
CA MET A 81 3.41 -11.21 -3.62
C MET A 81 3.05 -10.70 -5.01
N PRO A 82 3.52 -11.38 -6.08
CA PRO A 82 3.18 -10.98 -7.43
C PRO A 82 1.67 -10.84 -7.55
N TYR A 83 1.19 -9.75 -8.18
CA TYR A 83 -0.22 -9.36 -8.25
C TYR A 83 -1.21 -10.52 -8.50
N LYS A 84 -0.79 -11.47 -9.35
CA LYS A 84 -1.55 -12.69 -9.70
C LYS A 84 -1.75 -13.65 -8.51
N ASN A 85 -0.76 -13.77 -7.62
CA ASN A 85 -0.85 -14.53 -6.38
C ASN A 85 -1.63 -13.78 -5.30
N LYS A 86 -1.46 -12.45 -5.20
CA LYS A 86 -2.25 -11.62 -4.28
C LYS A 86 -3.76 -11.78 -4.54
N GLN A 87 -4.19 -11.78 -5.80
CA GLN A 87 -5.59 -12.05 -6.16
C GLN A 87 -6.07 -13.47 -5.82
N ARG A 88 -5.21 -14.48 -5.93
CA ARG A 88 -5.57 -15.86 -5.55
C ARG A 88 -5.75 -16.00 -4.04
N LEU A 89 -4.92 -15.35 -3.23
CA LEU A 89 -5.08 -15.34 -1.77
C LEU A 89 -6.26 -14.46 -1.32
N LEU A 90 -6.49 -13.32 -1.97
CA LEU A 90 -7.63 -12.44 -1.69
C LEU A 90 -8.99 -13.11 -1.94
N LYS A 91 -9.06 -14.21 -2.71
CA LYS A 91 -10.28 -15.03 -2.84
C LYS A 91 -10.80 -15.54 -1.49
N TYR A 92 -9.93 -15.73 -0.51
CA TYR A 92 -10.30 -16.21 0.82
C TYR A 92 -10.62 -15.07 1.81
N GLY A 93 -10.58 -13.81 1.34
CA GLY A 93 -10.85 -12.63 2.17
C GLY A 93 -9.87 -12.45 3.33
N VAL A 94 -10.18 -11.50 4.22
CA VAL A 94 -9.36 -11.18 5.41
C VAL A 94 -9.23 -12.37 6.37
N LEU A 95 -10.28 -13.19 6.48
CA LEU A 95 -10.30 -14.39 7.32
C LEU A 95 -9.35 -15.47 6.81
N GLY A 96 -9.21 -15.62 5.48
CA GLY A 96 -8.26 -16.54 4.88
C GLY A 96 -6.81 -16.26 5.25
N TYR A 97 -6.43 -14.98 5.37
CA TYR A 97 -5.10 -14.60 5.84
C TYR A 97 -4.86 -14.95 7.30
N GLY A 98 -5.87 -14.78 8.16
CA GLY A 98 -5.80 -15.22 9.56
C GLY A 98 -5.60 -16.74 9.67
N LEU A 99 -6.36 -17.52 8.89
CA LEU A 99 -6.22 -18.98 8.84
C LEU A 99 -4.84 -19.41 8.33
N LEU A 100 -4.33 -18.80 7.26
CA LEU A 100 -2.99 -19.09 6.74
C LEU A 100 -1.90 -18.76 7.76
N PHE A 101 -2.07 -17.67 8.51
CA PHE A 101 -1.17 -17.35 9.60
C PHE A 101 -1.20 -18.42 10.69
N VAL A 102 -2.38 -18.85 11.13
CA VAL A 102 -2.52 -19.94 12.12
C VAL A 102 -1.84 -21.22 11.63
N ILE A 103 -2.06 -21.60 10.37
CA ILE A 103 -1.39 -22.77 9.77
C ILE A 103 0.13 -22.59 9.78
N SER A 104 0.64 -21.42 9.38
CA SER A 104 2.08 -21.14 9.39
C SER A 104 2.68 -21.17 10.79
N TYR A 105 1.94 -20.70 11.80
CA TYR A 105 2.34 -20.74 13.20
C TYR A 105 2.44 -22.17 13.71
N LEU A 106 1.45 -23.01 13.38
CA LEU A 106 1.47 -24.43 13.72
C LEU A 106 2.66 -25.15 13.08
N ILE A 107 2.95 -24.88 11.81
CA ILE A 107 4.12 -25.45 11.11
C ILE A 107 5.42 -25.02 11.80
N LEU A 108 5.57 -23.72 12.11
CA LEU A 108 6.78 -23.21 12.75
C LEU A 108 6.96 -23.76 14.17
N PHE A 109 5.86 -23.92 14.91
CA PHE A 109 5.85 -24.58 16.21
C PHE A 109 6.29 -26.04 16.10
N SER A 110 5.81 -26.78 15.08
CA SER A 110 6.27 -28.15 14.79
C SER A 110 7.74 -28.21 14.40
N LEU A 111 8.27 -27.23 13.67
CA LEU A 111 9.69 -27.17 13.31
C LEU A 111 10.58 -26.90 14.53
N ILE A 112 10.22 -25.93 15.37
CA ILE A 112 10.92 -25.67 16.64
C ILE A 112 10.90 -26.92 17.51
N PHE A 113 9.76 -27.62 17.56
CA PHE A 113 9.64 -28.88 18.26
C PHE A 113 10.65 -29.91 17.72
N ILE A 114 10.73 -30.11 16.41
CA ILE A 114 11.72 -31.04 15.80
C ILE A 114 13.14 -30.66 16.20
N ILE A 115 13.51 -29.38 16.12
CA ILE A 115 14.85 -28.89 16.48
C ILE A 115 15.18 -29.18 17.94
N LEU A 116 14.24 -28.90 18.86
CA LEU A 116 14.42 -29.18 20.29
C LEU A 116 14.55 -30.68 20.56
N ASN A 117 13.79 -31.52 19.84
CA ASN A 117 13.95 -32.97 19.91
C ASN A 117 15.34 -33.41 19.43
N THR A 118 15.82 -32.90 18.30
CA THR A 118 17.17 -33.21 17.80
C THR A 118 18.25 -32.80 18.79
N TYR A 119 18.11 -31.64 19.42
CA TYR A 119 19.04 -31.19 20.47
C TYR A 119 18.99 -32.09 21.73
N ASN A 120 17.80 -32.45 22.20
CA ASN A 120 17.65 -33.35 23.35
C ASN A 120 18.19 -34.76 23.05
N LEU A 121 17.99 -35.26 21.83
CA LEU A 121 18.50 -36.55 21.36
C LEU A 121 20.04 -36.59 21.25
N PHE A 122 20.69 -35.44 21.09
CA PHE A 122 22.14 -35.33 21.15
C PHE A 122 22.69 -35.43 22.58
N LEU A 123 21.89 -35.01 23.58
CA LEU A 123 22.30 -34.98 24.97
C LEU A 123 21.82 -36.20 25.78
N TRP A 124 20.75 -36.89 25.34
CA TRP A 124 20.02 -37.93 26.09
C TRP A 124 19.75 -39.17 25.19
N ASP A 125 19.44 -40.31 25.80
CA ASP A 125 19.06 -41.56 25.10
C ASP A 125 17.76 -41.39 24.27
N ILE A 126 17.67 -42.03 23.10
CA ILE A 126 16.66 -41.77 22.05
C ILE A 126 15.23 -41.90 22.59
N ASP A 127 14.97 -42.98 23.34
CA ASP A 127 13.63 -43.27 23.86
C ASP A 127 13.20 -42.24 24.92
N LYS A 128 14.10 -41.87 25.82
CA LYS A 128 13.80 -40.90 26.89
C LYS A 128 13.58 -39.50 26.33
N ALA A 129 14.40 -39.09 25.36
CA ALA A 129 14.28 -37.80 24.69
C ALA A 129 12.93 -37.67 23.97
N PHE A 130 12.49 -38.73 23.28
CA PHE A 130 11.22 -38.74 22.55
C PHE A 130 10.00 -38.63 23.48
N PHE A 131 9.89 -39.50 24.49
CA PHE A 131 8.74 -39.50 25.39
C PHE A 131 8.63 -38.22 26.22
N GLN A 132 9.75 -37.69 26.73
CA GLN A 132 9.74 -36.46 27.51
C GLN A 132 9.33 -35.24 26.66
N THR A 133 9.77 -35.20 25.41
CA THR A 133 9.46 -34.10 24.52
C THR A 133 8.01 -34.14 24.05
N LEU A 134 7.47 -35.32 23.73
CA LEU A 134 6.03 -35.49 23.48
C LEU A 134 5.17 -35.07 24.67
N ASN A 135 5.55 -35.46 25.88
CA ASN A 135 4.80 -35.09 27.09
C ASN A 135 4.85 -33.57 27.36
N THR A 136 6.00 -32.95 27.11
CA THR A 136 6.14 -31.49 27.22
C THR A 136 5.27 -30.76 26.18
N LEU A 137 5.22 -31.29 24.96
CA LEU A 137 4.39 -30.73 23.88
C LEU A 137 2.90 -30.89 24.16
N SER A 138 2.47 -32.09 24.58
CA SER A 138 1.06 -32.36 24.89
C SER A 138 0.59 -31.43 26.00
N HIS A 139 1.37 -31.24 27.06
CA HIS A 139 1.08 -30.26 28.10
C HIS A 139 0.99 -28.83 27.57
N LYS A 140 1.90 -28.42 26.69
CA LYS A 140 1.85 -27.07 26.10
C LYS A 140 0.66 -26.84 25.17
N ILE A 141 0.32 -27.81 24.32
CA ILE A 141 -0.81 -27.70 23.37
C ILE A 141 -2.15 -27.80 24.10
N MET A 142 -2.26 -28.67 25.11
CA MET A 142 -3.49 -28.83 25.88
C MET A 142 -3.72 -27.69 26.88
N ALA A 143 -2.71 -26.85 27.13
CA ALA A 143 -2.85 -25.69 27.98
C ALA A 143 -3.85 -24.69 27.34
N PRO A 144 -4.84 -24.19 28.11
CA PRO A 144 -5.77 -23.15 27.61
C PRO A 144 -5.06 -21.91 27.05
N SER A 145 -3.89 -21.57 27.60
CA SER A 145 -3.06 -20.45 27.14
C SER A 145 -2.61 -20.59 25.68
N PHE A 146 -2.42 -21.80 25.17
CA PHE A 146 -2.05 -22.05 23.77
C PHE A 146 -3.16 -21.64 22.82
N PHE A 147 -4.40 -22.07 23.10
CA PHE A 147 -5.56 -21.73 22.28
C PHE A 147 -5.88 -20.22 22.35
N VAL A 148 -5.83 -19.64 23.55
CA VAL A 148 -6.01 -18.19 23.72
C VAL A 148 -4.97 -17.42 22.90
N SER A 149 -3.70 -17.84 22.94
CA SER A 149 -2.64 -17.21 22.17
C SER A 149 -2.91 -17.30 20.67
N ILE A 150 -3.25 -18.48 20.15
CA ILE A 150 -3.57 -18.65 18.72
C ILE A 150 -4.73 -17.76 18.28
N ILE A 151 -5.79 -17.67 19.09
CA ILE A 151 -6.94 -16.83 18.79
C ILE A 151 -6.54 -15.35 18.76
N LEU A 152 -5.82 -14.87 19.78
CA LEU A 152 -5.37 -13.48 19.86
C LEU A 152 -4.45 -13.11 18.69
N TRP A 153 -3.50 -13.98 18.34
CA TRP A 153 -2.61 -13.76 17.20
C TRP A 153 -3.36 -13.79 15.87
N GLY A 154 -4.30 -14.73 15.71
CA GLY A 154 -5.18 -14.79 14.54
C GLY A 154 -5.97 -13.49 14.37
N ILE A 155 -6.58 -12.98 15.44
CA ILE A 155 -7.29 -11.70 15.44
C ILE A 155 -6.35 -10.54 15.09
N LEU A 156 -5.19 -10.45 15.74
CA LEU A 156 -4.22 -9.36 15.51
C LEU A 156 -3.75 -9.30 14.05
N VAL A 157 -3.45 -10.46 13.46
CA VAL A 157 -3.04 -10.56 12.05
C VAL A 157 -4.20 -10.21 11.12
N SER A 158 -5.41 -10.71 11.40
CA SER A 158 -6.61 -10.39 10.62
C SER A 158 -6.95 -8.90 10.66
N VAL A 159 -6.85 -8.25 11.83
CA VAL A 159 -7.04 -6.80 11.97
C VAL A 159 -5.97 -6.04 11.21
N THR A 160 -4.69 -6.45 11.34
CA THR A 160 -3.59 -5.82 10.59
C THR A 160 -3.81 -5.91 9.08
N GLN A 161 -4.23 -7.09 8.58
CA GLN A 161 -4.53 -7.29 7.17
C GLN A 161 -5.75 -6.50 6.70
N PHE A 162 -6.80 -6.42 7.54
CA PHE A 162 -7.96 -5.59 7.27
C PHE A 162 -7.54 -4.13 7.10
N MET A 163 -6.72 -3.60 8.01
CA MET A 163 -6.21 -2.23 7.94
C MET A 163 -5.40 -1.98 6.67
N PHE A 164 -4.57 -2.93 6.24
CA PHE A 164 -3.87 -2.83 4.95
C PHE A 164 -4.83 -2.81 3.76
N ASN A 165 -5.82 -3.70 3.74
CA ASN A 165 -6.81 -3.76 2.68
C ASN A 165 -7.61 -2.46 2.59
N ILE A 166 -8.04 -1.89 3.73
CA ILE A 166 -8.74 -0.60 3.75
C ILE A 166 -7.80 0.53 3.30
N ASN A 167 -6.54 0.56 3.73
CA ASN A 167 -5.58 1.56 3.26
C ASN A 167 -5.30 1.45 1.74
N GLU A 168 -5.36 0.25 1.16
CA GLU A 168 -5.26 0.06 -0.30
C GLU A 168 -6.52 0.54 -1.04
N ILE A 169 -7.70 0.37 -0.46
CA ILE A 169 -8.97 0.85 -1.02
C ILE A 169 -9.05 2.38 -0.96
N LEU A 170 -8.73 2.97 0.19
CA LEU A 170 -8.81 4.42 0.41
C LEU A 170 -7.67 5.19 -0.26
N GLY A 171 -6.55 4.53 -0.56
CA GLY A 171 -5.33 5.15 -1.04
C GLY A 171 -4.30 5.43 0.05
N LYS A 172 -3.02 5.44 -0.34
CA LYS A 172 -1.87 5.50 0.59
C LYS A 172 -1.92 6.79 1.41
N GLY A 173 -1.96 6.64 2.74
CA GLY A 173 -1.89 7.78 3.69
C GLY A 173 -3.24 8.41 4.03
N ILE A 174 -4.33 7.97 3.39
CA ILE A 174 -5.67 8.48 3.64
C ILE A 174 -6.30 7.82 4.88
N LEU A 175 -6.03 6.53 5.12
CA LEU A 175 -6.59 5.78 6.25
C LEU A 175 -6.40 6.48 7.60
N TRP A 176 -5.20 6.95 7.92
CA TRP A 176 -4.94 7.60 9.21
C TRP A 176 -5.64 8.95 9.33
N ARG A 177 -5.67 9.74 8.24
CA ARG A 177 -6.44 10.99 8.20
C ARG A 177 -7.93 10.73 8.41
N PHE A 178 -8.46 9.65 7.82
CA PHE A 178 -9.83 9.21 8.01
C PHE A 178 -10.13 8.80 9.46
N ILE A 179 -9.31 7.94 10.06
CA ILE A 179 -9.48 7.52 11.47
C ILE A 179 -9.39 8.69 12.44
N LEU A 180 -8.51 9.66 12.16
CA LEU A 180 -8.37 10.88 12.95
C LEU A 180 -9.46 11.93 12.65
N GLY A 181 -10.47 11.60 11.84
CA GLY A 181 -11.62 12.47 11.55
C GLY A 181 -11.29 13.73 10.72
N HIS A 182 -10.17 13.74 9.97
CA HIS A 182 -9.73 14.94 9.25
C HIS A 182 -10.70 15.38 8.15
N PHE A 183 -11.55 14.49 7.65
CA PHE A 183 -12.50 14.72 6.55
C PHE A 183 -13.93 14.98 7.02
N ASN A 184 -14.19 14.95 8.34
CA ASN A 184 -15.55 15.14 8.89
C ASN A 184 -16.07 16.57 8.68
N SER A 185 -15.16 17.54 8.61
CA SER A 185 -15.44 18.93 8.29
C SER A 185 -14.77 19.27 6.95
N PRO A 186 -15.46 19.94 6.01
CA PRO A 186 -14.83 20.42 4.78
C PRO A 186 -13.61 21.31 5.08
N LYS A 187 -12.49 21.07 4.40
CA LYS A 187 -11.27 21.86 4.53
C LYS A 187 -10.78 22.31 3.17
N GLU A 188 -10.45 23.59 3.05
CA GLU A 188 -9.77 24.11 1.86
C GLU A 188 -8.27 23.77 1.94
N GLU A 189 -7.76 23.11 0.91
CA GLU A 189 -6.34 22.78 0.74
C GLU A 189 -5.92 23.21 -0.68
N GLU A 190 -4.73 23.79 -0.82
CA GLU A 190 -4.13 23.95 -2.15
C GLU A 190 -3.46 22.65 -2.58
N ARG A 191 -3.79 22.18 -3.78
CA ARG A 191 -3.34 20.90 -4.28
C ARG A 191 -3.03 20.95 -5.77
N ILE A 192 -2.06 20.14 -6.16
CA ILE A 192 -1.75 19.89 -7.57
C ILE A 192 -2.61 18.71 -8.00
N PHE A 193 -3.29 18.86 -9.13
CA PHE A 193 -4.04 17.77 -9.78
C PHE A 193 -3.42 17.46 -11.13
N MET A 194 -3.42 16.17 -11.47
CA MET A 194 -3.12 15.65 -12.79
C MET A 194 -4.28 14.79 -13.25
N PHE A 195 -4.83 15.11 -14.40
CA PHE A 195 -5.77 14.26 -15.13
C PHE A 195 -4.96 13.50 -16.16
N LEU A 196 -4.94 12.18 -16.06
CA LEU A 196 -4.13 11.29 -16.90
C LEU A 196 -5.05 10.38 -17.72
N ASP A 197 -5.17 10.68 -19.00
CA ASP A 197 -6.14 10.05 -19.90
C ASP A 197 -5.46 9.11 -20.91
N LEU A 198 -6.09 7.98 -21.21
CA LEU A 198 -5.55 6.97 -22.12
C LEU A 198 -5.84 7.37 -23.58
N LYS A 199 -4.78 7.70 -24.33
CA LYS A 199 -4.91 8.15 -25.72
C LYS A 199 -5.62 7.10 -26.57
N GLY A 200 -6.78 7.48 -27.12
CA GLY A 200 -7.55 6.65 -28.04
C GLY A 200 -8.24 5.46 -27.39
N ALA A 201 -8.55 5.53 -26.08
CA ALA A 201 -9.18 4.43 -25.36
C ALA A 201 -10.50 3.96 -26.00
N THR A 202 -11.35 4.88 -26.48
CA THR A 202 -12.58 4.55 -27.21
C THR A 202 -12.29 3.70 -28.45
N THR A 203 -11.35 4.12 -29.28
CA THR A 203 -10.92 3.36 -30.47
C THR A 203 -10.31 2.00 -30.11
N ILE A 204 -9.60 1.90 -28.99
CA ILE A 204 -9.06 0.61 -28.50
C ILE A 204 -10.20 -0.29 -28.02
N ALA A 205 -11.15 0.25 -27.27
CA ALA A 205 -12.30 -0.48 -26.73
C ALA A 205 -13.23 -0.99 -27.84
N GLU A 206 -13.41 -0.23 -28.92
CA GLU A 206 -14.18 -0.66 -30.10
C GLU A 206 -13.54 -1.83 -30.85
N LYS A 207 -12.20 -1.91 -30.84
CA LYS A 207 -11.43 -2.93 -31.57
C LYS A 207 -11.07 -4.16 -30.73
N MET A 208 -11.30 -4.11 -29.42
CA MET A 208 -10.88 -5.12 -28.46
C MET A 208 -12.09 -5.72 -27.75
N GLU A 209 -12.06 -7.03 -27.47
CA GLU A 209 -13.07 -7.66 -26.63
C GLU A 209 -13.15 -6.94 -25.28
N SER A 210 -14.36 -6.60 -24.82
CA SER A 210 -14.60 -5.82 -23.59
C SER A 210 -13.85 -6.38 -22.37
N LYS A 211 -13.83 -7.71 -22.20
CA LYS A 211 -13.10 -8.36 -21.11
C LYS A 211 -11.59 -8.16 -21.22
N LEU A 212 -11.04 -8.26 -22.43
CA LEU A 212 -9.62 -8.06 -22.68
C LEU A 212 -9.21 -6.60 -22.49
N PHE A 213 -10.08 -5.65 -22.87
CA PHE A 213 -9.89 -4.22 -22.60
C PHE A 213 -9.88 -3.92 -21.11
N PHE A 214 -10.82 -4.48 -20.35
CA PHE A 214 -10.84 -4.35 -18.88
C PHE A 214 -9.58 -4.95 -18.23
N GLU A 215 -9.12 -6.11 -18.71
CA GLU A 215 -7.83 -6.68 -18.26
C GLU A 215 -6.64 -5.78 -18.59
N MET A 216 -6.64 -5.14 -19.76
CA MET A 216 -5.62 -4.18 -20.16
C MET A 216 -5.59 -2.99 -19.21
N LEU A 217 -6.74 -2.32 -18.98
CA LEU A 217 -6.85 -1.20 -18.05
C LEU A 217 -6.33 -1.57 -16.66
N LYS A 218 -6.73 -2.75 -16.15
CA LYS A 218 -6.28 -3.26 -14.86
C LYS A 218 -4.77 -3.45 -14.78
N GLU A 219 -4.15 -4.01 -15.82
CA GLU A 219 -2.69 -4.17 -15.87
C GLU A 219 -1.96 -2.83 -16.05
N VAL A 220 -2.52 -1.91 -16.82
CA VAL A 220 -1.98 -0.56 -17.02
C VAL A 220 -2.00 0.21 -15.71
N TYR A 221 -3.13 0.27 -15.01
CA TYR A 221 -3.27 0.93 -13.71
C TYR A 221 -2.34 0.33 -12.65
N TYR A 222 -2.16 -1.00 -12.66
CA TYR A 222 -1.15 -1.64 -11.84
C TYR A 222 0.26 -1.15 -12.18
N ASP A 223 0.62 -1.12 -13.48
CA ASP A 223 1.96 -0.77 -13.92
C ASP A 223 2.31 0.72 -13.68
N ILE A 224 1.33 1.64 -13.76
CA ILE A 224 1.53 3.07 -13.49
C ILE A 224 1.44 3.43 -12.00
N SER A 225 0.85 2.57 -11.16
CA SER A 225 0.74 2.83 -9.72
C SER A 225 2.12 3.02 -9.04
N THR A 226 3.11 2.22 -9.44
CA THR A 226 4.47 2.32 -8.88
C THR A 226 5.12 3.68 -9.15
N PRO A 227 5.23 4.17 -10.41
CA PRO A 227 5.82 5.48 -10.66
C PRO A 227 5.03 6.64 -10.04
N ILE A 228 3.69 6.53 -9.91
CA ILE A 228 2.89 7.52 -9.18
C ILE A 228 3.31 7.57 -7.70
N LEU A 229 3.41 6.40 -7.06
CA LEU A 229 3.79 6.29 -5.65
C LEU A 229 5.24 6.70 -5.38
N GLU A 230 6.17 6.42 -6.30
CA GLU A 230 7.58 6.86 -6.23
C GLU A 230 7.72 8.39 -6.41
N SER A 231 6.71 9.03 -6.99
CA SER A 231 6.59 10.48 -7.11
C SER A 231 5.68 11.08 -6.03
N ASP A 232 5.44 10.38 -4.92
CA ASP A 232 4.60 10.81 -3.80
C ASP A 232 3.15 11.20 -4.20
N GLY A 233 2.66 10.68 -5.33
CA GLY A 233 1.31 10.93 -5.84
C GLY A 233 0.26 10.09 -5.15
N GLU A 234 -0.91 10.70 -4.96
CA GLU A 234 -2.11 10.07 -4.42
C GLU A 234 -3.09 9.85 -5.56
N ILE A 235 -3.42 8.60 -5.89
CA ILE A 235 -4.49 8.30 -6.85
C ILE A 235 -5.81 8.63 -6.15
N TYR A 236 -6.48 9.68 -6.63
CA TYR A 236 -7.75 10.12 -6.08
C TYR A 236 -8.88 9.22 -6.57
N GLN A 237 -9.00 9.04 -7.89
CA GLN A 237 -10.03 8.22 -8.49
C GLN A 237 -9.63 7.71 -9.87
N TYR A 238 -10.26 6.61 -10.27
CA TYR A 238 -10.27 6.11 -11.64
C TYR A 238 -11.63 6.47 -12.26
N VAL A 239 -11.63 7.17 -13.39
CA VAL A 239 -12.85 7.62 -14.09
C VAL A 239 -12.84 7.06 -15.49
N GLY A 240 -13.49 5.92 -15.70
CA GLY A 240 -13.43 5.21 -16.98
C GLY A 240 -12.00 4.75 -17.29
N ASP A 241 -11.39 5.34 -18.30
CA ASP A 241 -10.00 5.15 -18.73
C ASP A 241 -9.03 6.21 -18.19
N GLU A 242 -9.55 7.25 -17.54
CA GLU A 242 -8.78 8.33 -16.92
C GLU A 242 -8.37 8.01 -15.47
N VAL A 243 -7.22 8.51 -15.05
CA VAL A 243 -6.73 8.48 -13.67
C VAL A 243 -6.52 9.90 -13.16
N VAL A 244 -7.20 10.25 -12.07
CA VAL A 244 -6.99 11.52 -11.38
C VAL A 244 -5.98 11.32 -10.26
N ILE A 245 -4.88 12.06 -10.32
CA ILE A 245 -3.79 12.01 -9.35
C ILE A 245 -3.68 13.37 -8.68
N THR A 246 -3.42 13.39 -7.38
CA THR A 246 -3.27 14.63 -6.61
C THR A 246 -2.03 14.59 -5.70
N TRP A 247 -1.51 15.78 -5.41
CA TRP A 247 -0.43 15.99 -4.45
C TRP A 247 -0.76 17.20 -3.55
N PRO A 248 -0.45 17.12 -2.24
CA PRO A 248 -0.13 18.32 -1.48
C PRO A 248 1.01 19.08 -2.18
N ILE A 249 0.96 20.42 -2.22
CA ILE A 249 1.95 21.25 -2.92
C ILE A 249 3.39 20.83 -2.60
N GLU A 250 3.73 20.73 -1.31
CA GLU A 250 5.09 20.40 -0.86
C GLU A 250 5.61 19.09 -1.47
N LYS A 251 4.78 18.05 -1.53
CA LYS A 251 5.15 16.76 -2.10
C LYS A 251 5.23 16.80 -3.62
N GLY A 252 4.35 17.54 -4.28
CA GLY A 252 4.32 17.63 -5.74
C GLY A 252 5.47 18.48 -6.31
N LEU A 253 5.86 19.54 -5.62
CA LEU A 253 6.99 20.40 -6.00
C LEU A 253 8.35 19.78 -5.66
N LYS A 254 8.43 18.97 -4.59
CA LYS A 254 9.66 18.27 -4.22
C LYS A 254 10.20 17.46 -5.40
N ASN A 255 11.41 17.78 -5.85
CA ASN A 255 12.05 17.17 -7.02
C ASN A 255 11.17 17.19 -8.30
N ASN A 256 10.27 18.17 -8.43
CA ASN A 256 9.24 18.24 -9.48
C ASN A 256 8.41 16.96 -9.59
N ASN A 257 8.14 16.29 -8.47
CA ASN A 257 7.43 15.01 -8.38
C ASN A 257 6.16 14.94 -9.24
N CYS A 258 5.32 15.98 -9.24
CA CYS A 258 4.09 16.01 -10.04
C CYS A 258 4.36 15.88 -11.55
N LEU A 259 5.41 16.56 -12.06
CA LEU A 259 5.85 16.47 -13.45
C LEU A 259 6.58 15.14 -13.71
N MET A 260 7.47 14.73 -12.80
CA MET A 260 8.26 13.52 -12.92
C MET A 260 7.39 12.25 -12.91
N SER A 261 6.24 12.28 -12.23
CA SER A 261 5.24 11.21 -12.27
C SER A 261 4.87 10.84 -13.71
N PHE A 262 4.53 11.83 -14.53
CA PHE A 262 4.15 11.61 -15.94
C PHE A 262 5.27 10.93 -16.73
N PHE A 263 6.50 11.45 -16.66
CA PHE A 263 7.63 10.88 -17.41
C PHE A 263 8.03 9.49 -16.91
N ARG A 264 7.91 9.22 -15.61
CA ARG A 264 8.15 7.88 -15.04
C ARG A 264 7.08 6.88 -15.51
N ILE A 265 5.82 7.31 -15.62
CA ILE A 265 4.73 6.51 -16.19
C ILE A 265 5.02 6.15 -17.64
N GLU A 266 5.32 7.13 -18.50
CA GLU A 266 5.64 6.90 -19.92
C GLU A 266 6.84 5.94 -20.06
N LYS A 267 7.90 6.17 -19.27
CA LYS A 267 9.06 5.27 -19.24
C LYS A 267 8.66 3.84 -18.84
N LYS A 268 7.82 3.69 -17.81
CA LYS A 268 7.38 2.37 -17.31
C LYS A 268 6.57 1.59 -18.34
N ILE A 269 5.69 2.27 -19.07
CA ILE A 269 4.93 1.65 -20.16
C ILE A 269 5.86 1.26 -21.30
N GLN A 270 6.81 2.13 -21.65
CA GLN A 270 7.79 1.84 -22.70
C GLN A 270 8.69 0.64 -22.36
N GLU A 271 9.15 0.51 -21.12
CA GLU A 271 9.88 -0.68 -20.63
C GLU A 271 9.07 -1.97 -20.79
N LYS A 272 7.73 -1.87 -20.76
CA LYS A 272 6.79 -2.99 -20.89
C LYS A 272 6.16 -3.09 -22.27
N LYS A 273 6.64 -2.33 -23.26
CA LYS A 273 6.11 -2.28 -24.63
C LYS A 273 5.86 -3.67 -25.22
N LEU A 274 6.84 -4.57 -25.14
CA LEU A 274 6.72 -5.93 -25.70
C LEU A 274 5.64 -6.77 -25.02
N LYS A 275 5.43 -6.58 -23.70
CA LYS A 275 4.37 -7.25 -22.95
C LYS A 275 3.00 -6.80 -23.47
N TYR A 276 2.81 -5.49 -23.63
CA TYR A 276 1.54 -4.92 -24.08
C TYR A 276 1.22 -5.30 -25.53
N LEU A 277 2.19 -5.17 -26.44
CA LEU A 277 2.02 -5.59 -27.83
C LEU A 277 1.67 -7.08 -27.94
N LYS A 278 2.35 -7.94 -27.19
CA LYS A 278 2.11 -9.39 -27.26
C LYS A 278 0.74 -9.81 -26.72
N LYS A 279 0.26 -9.17 -25.64
CA LYS A 279 -0.99 -9.56 -24.99
C LYS A 279 -2.21 -8.84 -25.56
N TYR A 280 -2.07 -7.58 -25.95
CA TYR A 280 -3.19 -6.69 -26.32
C TYR A 280 -3.08 -6.09 -27.72
N GLY A 281 -1.97 -6.28 -28.43
CA GLY A 281 -1.77 -5.72 -29.77
C GLY A 281 -1.52 -4.21 -29.83
N VAL A 282 -1.54 -3.52 -28.68
CA VAL A 282 -1.37 -2.06 -28.58
C VAL A 282 -0.44 -1.71 -27.43
N VAL A 283 0.28 -0.59 -27.53
CA VAL A 283 1.03 0.01 -26.42
C VAL A 283 0.21 1.18 -25.88
N PRO A 284 -0.20 1.16 -24.61
CA PRO A 284 -0.86 2.30 -23.98
C PRO A 284 0.00 3.57 -24.07
N SER A 285 -0.63 4.73 -24.22
CA SER A 285 0.04 6.03 -24.15
C SER A 285 -0.92 7.02 -23.52
N PHE A 286 -0.37 7.97 -22.76
CA PHE A 286 -1.20 8.88 -21.98
C PHE A 286 -1.08 10.33 -22.44
N LYS A 287 -2.15 11.08 -22.17
CA LYS A 287 -2.17 12.53 -22.19
C LYS A 287 -2.43 13.06 -20.79
N ALA A 288 -1.71 14.10 -20.38
CA ALA A 288 -1.79 14.63 -19.02
C ALA A 288 -2.05 16.14 -19.01
N GLY A 289 -3.06 16.57 -18.27
CA GLY A 289 -3.22 17.98 -17.87
C GLY A 289 -2.84 18.13 -16.40
N ILE A 290 -2.00 19.11 -16.07
CA ILE A 290 -1.56 19.40 -14.70
C ILE A 290 -1.85 20.84 -14.33
N HIS A 291 -2.52 21.04 -13.20
CA HIS A 291 -2.83 22.36 -12.67
C HIS A 291 -2.79 22.39 -11.14
N LEU A 292 -2.50 23.58 -10.60
CA LEU A 292 -2.49 23.87 -9.18
C LEU A 292 -3.63 24.82 -8.85
N GLY A 293 -4.34 24.54 -7.77
CA GLY A 293 -5.35 25.44 -7.24
C GLY A 293 -5.94 24.96 -5.92
N LYS A 294 -6.86 25.76 -5.39
CA LYS A 294 -7.61 25.45 -4.17
C LYS A 294 -8.68 24.41 -4.43
N ALA A 295 -8.75 23.40 -3.55
CA ALA A 295 -9.83 22.43 -3.50
C ALA A 295 -10.33 22.30 -2.07
N THR A 296 -11.64 22.16 -1.91
CA THR A 296 -12.24 21.74 -0.65
C THR A 296 -12.30 20.22 -0.61
N VAL A 297 -11.71 19.62 0.43
CA VAL A 297 -11.78 18.18 0.70
C VAL A 297 -12.73 17.89 1.85
N GLY A 298 -13.56 16.85 1.72
CA GLY A 298 -14.47 16.43 2.77
C GLY A 298 -15.09 15.07 2.48
N GLU A 299 -15.68 14.46 3.51
CA GLU A 299 -16.50 13.26 3.37
C GLU A 299 -17.90 13.63 2.86
N ILE A 300 -18.37 12.96 1.81
CA ILE A 300 -19.73 13.09 1.28
C ILE A 300 -20.41 11.73 1.29
N GLY A 301 -21.72 11.73 1.54
CA GLY A 301 -22.58 10.55 1.48
C GLY A 301 -22.98 10.03 2.87
N VAL A 302 -24.12 9.33 2.91
CA VAL A 302 -24.72 8.81 4.15
C VAL A 302 -24.52 7.30 4.24
N ILE A 303 -24.86 6.58 3.17
CA ILE A 303 -24.76 5.11 3.10
C ILE A 303 -23.42 4.69 2.49
N LYS A 304 -23.06 5.29 1.36
CA LYS A 304 -21.75 5.15 0.73
C LYS A 304 -21.00 6.46 0.94
N LYS A 305 -19.99 6.43 1.80
CA LYS A 305 -19.14 7.57 2.11
C LYS A 305 -17.93 7.58 1.20
N GLU A 306 -17.65 8.74 0.62
CA GLU A 306 -16.49 8.98 -0.23
C GLU A 306 -15.78 10.26 0.23
N ILE A 307 -14.45 10.25 0.16
CA ILE A 307 -13.66 11.47 0.34
C ILE A 307 -13.65 12.16 -1.02
N VAL A 308 -14.18 13.38 -1.08
CA VAL A 308 -14.35 14.12 -2.33
C VAL A 308 -13.52 15.39 -2.29
N TYR A 309 -12.81 15.66 -3.38
CA TYR A 309 -12.27 16.98 -3.67
C TYR A 309 -13.24 17.74 -4.57
N SER A 310 -13.66 18.92 -4.14
CA SER A 310 -14.51 19.84 -4.89
C SER A 310 -13.82 21.17 -5.06
N GLY A 311 -13.88 21.73 -6.26
CA GLY A 311 -13.26 23.01 -6.55
C GLY A 311 -13.04 23.19 -8.04
N ASP A 312 -12.92 24.46 -8.41
CA ASP A 312 -12.69 24.87 -9.79
C ASP A 312 -11.38 24.32 -10.38
N VAL A 313 -10.40 23.99 -9.52
CA VAL A 313 -9.15 23.34 -9.92
C VAL A 313 -9.37 22.01 -10.64
N LEU A 314 -10.32 21.16 -10.22
CA LEU A 314 -10.55 19.86 -10.88
C LEU A 314 -11.08 20.05 -12.29
N ASN A 315 -12.12 20.88 -12.44
CA ASN A 315 -12.72 21.19 -13.74
C ASN A 315 -11.71 21.87 -14.68
N THR A 316 -10.87 22.75 -14.15
CA THR A 316 -9.80 23.39 -14.91
C THR A 316 -8.77 22.37 -15.36
N THR A 317 -8.35 21.47 -14.49
CA THR A 317 -7.35 20.44 -14.81
C THR A 317 -7.85 19.47 -15.88
N SER A 318 -9.09 19.00 -15.78
CA SER A 318 -9.74 18.16 -16.79
C SER A 318 -9.74 18.85 -18.16
N ARG A 319 -10.19 20.11 -18.23
CA ARG A 319 -10.19 20.87 -19.50
C ARG A 319 -8.79 21.11 -20.05
N VAL A 320 -7.79 21.29 -19.19
CA VAL A 320 -6.38 21.38 -19.62
C VAL A 320 -5.91 20.05 -20.20
N GLN A 321 -6.30 18.91 -19.64
CA GLN A 321 -6.01 17.60 -20.20
C GLN A 321 -6.70 17.42 -21.57
N ASP A 322 -7.97 17.81 -21.72
CA ASP A 322 -8.70 17.72 -23.00
C ASP A 322 -7.96 18.47 -24.13
N LEU A 323 -7.38 19.63 -23.82
CA LEU A 323 -6.60 20.44 -24.77
C LEU A 323 -5.35 19.73 -25.30
N CYS A 324 -4.84 18.70 -24.62
CA CYS A 324 -3.77 17.86 -25.16
C CYS A 324 -4.16 17.20 -26.49
N ASN A 325 -5.46 16.96 -26.73
CA ASN A 325 -5.97 16.48 -28.02
C ASN A 325 -5.92 17.55 -29.10
N TYR A 326 -6.32 18.78 -28.77
CA TYR A 326 -6.32 19.89 -29.71
C TYR A 326 -4.91 20.28 -30.16
N PHE A 327 -3.95 20.39 -29.23
CA PHE A 327 -2.57 20.77 -29.54
C PHE A 327 -1.67 19.60 -29.95
N ASP A 328 -2.20 18.36 -30.00
CA ASP A 328 -1.48 17.11 -30.18
C ASP A 328 -0.19 16.98 -29.34
N VAL A 329 -0.27 17.38 -28.07
CA VAL A 329 0.82 17.22 -27.11
C VAL A 329 0.48 16.16 -26.07
N LYS A 330 1.52 15.59 -25.45
CA LYS A 330 1.37 14.57 -24.41
C LYS A 330 1.07 15.14 -23.02
N ILE A 331 1.52 16.36 -22.76
CA ILE A 331 1.37 16.99 -21.44
C ILE A 331 1.10 18.48 -21.60
N LEU A 332 0.16 18.99 -20.84
CA LEU A 332 -0.07 20.42 -20.65
C LEU A 332 0.01 20.75 -19.17
N ILE A 333 0.69 21.84 -18.87
CA ILE A 333 0.84 22.35 -17.51
C ILE A 333 0.47 23.83 -17.48
N SER A 334 -0.32 24.22 -16.48
CA SER A 334 -0.61 25.63 -16.26
C SER A 334 0.64 26.40 -15.85
N ASN A 335 0.82 27.61 -16.38
CA ASN A 335 1.97 28.44 -16.05
C ASN A 335 2.05 28.78 -14.55
N THR A 336 0.92 28.85 -13.84
CA THR A 336 0.88 29.08 -12.39
C THR A 336 1.63 27.99 -11.61
N LEU A 337 1.44 26.72 -11.99
CA LEU A 337 2.23 25.61 -11.43
C LEU A 337 3.67 25.62 -11.96
N LEU A 338 3.84 25.89 -13.25
CA LEU A 338 5.15 25.85 -13.91
C LEU A 338 6.17 26.80 -13.27
N GLN A 339 5.74 27.99 -12.85
CA GLN A 339 6.57 28.99 -12.17
C GLN A 339 7.11 28.50 -10.82
N LEU A 340 6.44 27.53 -10.18
CA LEU A 340 6.86 26.93 -8.91
C LEU A 340 7.78 25.73 -9.12
N LEU A 341 7.88 25.20 -10.33
CA LEU A 341 8.71 24.04 -10.66
C LEU A 341 10.13 24.48 -11.02
N GLN A 342 11.11 23.68 -10.58
CA GLN A 342 12.51 23.89 -10.92
C GLN A 342 12.88 23.07 -12.16
N ILE A 343 12.40 23.48 -13.33
CA ILE A 343 12.70 22.79 -14.58
C ILE A 343 14.12 23.15 -15.03
N ARG A 344 15.03 22.16 -14.96
CA ARG A 344 16.42 22.28 -15.39
C ARG A 344 16.87 20.99 -16.09
N GLY A 345 17.91 21.09 -16.92
CA GLY A 345 18.56 19.93 -17.53
C GLY A 345 17.78 19.34 -18.70
N LYS A 346 17.32 18.09 -18.57
CA LYS A 346 16.77 17.28 -19.69
C LYS A 346 15.34 17.66 -20.13
N TYR A 347 14.78 18.73 -19.60
CA TYR A 347 13.39 19.12 -19.86
C TYR A 347 13.33 20.53 -20.42
N ILE A 348 12.60 20.70 -21.51
CA ILE A 348 12.38 21.99 -22.18
C ILE A 348 10.93 22.40 -22.00
N ASN A 349 10.74 23.63 -21.53
CA ASN A 349 9.44 24.29 -21.52
C ASN A 349 9.16 24.91 -22.90
N ILE A 350 8.03 24.54 -23.50
CA ILE A 350 7.55 25.10 -24.76
C ILE A 350 6.20 25.79 -24.46
N PRO A 351 6.14 27.13 -24.46
CA PRO A 351 4.90 27.87 -24.26
C PRO A 351 3.88 27.55 -25.35
N ILE A 352 2.62 27.31 -24.97
CA ILE A 352 1.49 27.17 -25.90
C ILE A 352 0.76 28.51 -26.04
N GLY A 353 0.56 29.23 -24.94
CA GLY A 353 -0.07 30.55 -24.91
C GLY A 353 -1.26 30.64 -23.94
N GLU A 354 -1.95 31.78 -23.98
CA GLU A 354 -3.15 32.03 -23.17
C GLU A 354 -4.42 31.53 -23.86
N ILE A 355 -5.11 30.60 -23.21
CA ILE A 355 -6.27 29.91 -23.77
C ILE A 355 -7.50 30.18 -22.91
N SER A 356 -8.61 30.51 -23.55
CA SER A 356 -9.92 30.59 -22.90
C SER A 356 -10.47 29.18 -22.73
N LEU A 357 -10.77 28.78 -21.48
CA LEU A 357 -11.46 27.53 -21.22
C LEU A 357 -12.97 27.76 -21.24
N ARG A 358 -13.74 26.78 -21.74
CA ARG A 358 -15.21 26.85 -21.77
C ARG A 358 -15.76 27.11 -20.37
N GLY A 359 -16.60 28.12 -20.19
CA GLY A 359 -17.20 28.44 -18.87
C GLY A 359 -16.22 29.08 -17.88
N LYS A 360 -15.14 29.71 -18.37
CA LYS A 360 -14.22 30.54 -17.59
C LYS A 360 -14.13 31.93 -18.22
N GLU A 361 -14.15 32.96 -17.39
CA GLU A 361 -13.94 34.34 -17.82
C GLU A 361 -12.45 34.63 -18.07
N ASN A 362 -11.58 34.12 -17.18
CA ASN A 362 -10.14 34.33 -17.27
C ASN A 362 -9.45 33.29 -18.15
N LYS A 363 -8.53 33.76 -19.00
CA LYS A 363 -7.63 32.89 -19.77
C LYS A 363 -6.61 32.22 -18.85
N ILE A 364 -6.18 31.02 -19.23
CA ILE A 364 -5.08 30.31 -18.58
C ILE A 364 -3.90 30.19 -19.54
N ALA A 365 -2.72 30.61 -19.07
CA ALA A 365 -1.49 30.37 -19.81
C ALA A 365 -1.04 28.92 -19.63
N LEU A 366 -0.83 28.21 -20.74
CA LEU A 366 -0.39 26.83 -20.77
C LEU A 366 0.97 26.68 -21.45
N SER A 367 1.69 25.65 -21.02
CA SER A 367 2.94 25.17 -21.58
C SER A 367 2.90 23.66 -21.77
N THR A 368 3.69 23.15 -22.71
CA THR A 368 4.04 21.73 -22.78
C THR A 368 5.49 21.53 -22.38
N ILE A 369 5.80 20.37 -21.81
CA ILE A 369 7.17 20.01 -21.42
C ILE A 369 7.65 18.87 -22.32
N ALA A 370 8.74 19.11 -23.05
CA ALA A 370 9.44 18.11 -23.84
C ALA A 370 10.64 17.56 -23.06
N GLN A 371 10.92 16.26 -23.20
CA GLN A 371 12.13 15.63 -22.70
C GLN A 371 13.14 15.54 -23.84
N LEU A 372 14.37 16.04 -23.61
CA LEU A 372 15.51 15.97 -24.53
C LEU A 372 16.06 14.54 -24.71
#